data_AF-A0A7W1QNM3-F1
#
_entry.id   AF-A0A7W1QNM3-F1
#
_cell.length_a   1.000
_cell.length_b   1.000
_cell.length_c   1.000
_cell.angle_alpha   90.00
_cell.angle_beta   90.00
_cell.angle_gamma   90.00
#
_symmetry.space_group_name_H-M   'P 1'
#
loop_
_entity.id
_entity.type
_entity.pdbx_description
1 polymer ?
#
loop_
_entity_poly.entity_id
_entity_poly.type
_entity_poly.pdbx_seq_one_letter_code
_entity_poly.pdbx_strand_id
1 'polypeptide(L)'
;MSERSHVVPTPEGEYFEKSRFAGLSFIAAIVAVVGLIVSIIGAIVWPEQFAYSWLFGFAYFFTLCAGCFFWIIVHHAVDAEWSVVVRRQWENIANLFPLIALFFIPVFLFRHHLYEWMNILPGEDHLLDSKRAYLNLPFFALRALFFFVYFSAVAFMFRKISVRQDRDGNPASTLKMRRLAFVALPLFALSLTFGVWDWL
;
A
#
# COMPACT_ATOMS: atom_id res chain seq x y z
N MET A 1 -11.24 -57.53 6.77
CA MET A 1 -10.15 -56.64 6.31
C MET A 1 -10.47 -55.24 6.79
N SER A 2 -9.94 -54.87 7.96
CA SER A 2 -10.09 -53.53 8.56
C SER A 2 -8.89 -52.70 8.09
N GLU A 3 -9.01 -52.06 6.93
CA GLU A 3 -8.00 -51.10 6.51
C GLU A 3 -8.01 -49.92 7.47
N ARG A 4 -6.81 -49.63 7.95
CA ARG A 4 -6.55 -48.75 9.07
C ARG A 4 -7.08 -47.36 8.75
N SER A 5 -7.94 -46.86 9.64
CA SER A 5 -8.22 -45.44 9.82
C SER A 5 -6.96 -44.73 10.33
N HIS A 6 -5.92 -44.68 9.50
CA HIS A 6 -4.78 -43.80 9.70
C HIS A 6 -5.31 -42.39 9.52
N VAL A 7 -5.84 -41.83 10.61
CA VAL A 7 -6.02 -40.39 10.74
C VAL A 7 -4.62 -39.82 10.58
N VAL A 8 -4.29 -39.38 9.37
CA VAL A 8 -3.05 -38.65 9.10
C VAL A 8 -3.10 -37.45 10.06
N PRO A 9 -2.18 -37.36 11.03
CA PRO A 9 -2.18 -36.21 11.92
C PRO A 9 -2.08 -34.97 11.04
N THR A 10 -2.97 -34.00 11.26
CA THR A 10 -2.88 -32.72 10.56
C THR A 10 -1.45 -32.22 10.76
N PRO A 11 -0.68 -31.99 9.68
CA PRO A 11 0.69 -31.54 9.82
C PRO A 11 0.71 -30.28 10.68
N GLU A 12 1.56 -30.25 11.69
CA GLU A 12 1.74 -29.06 12.50
C GLU A 12 2.17 -27.92 11.56
N GLY A 13 1.54 -26.76 11.70
CA GLY A 13 1.86 -25.61 10.84
C GLY A 13 3.34 -25.24 11.02
N GLU A 14 4.09 -25.15 9.92
CA GLU A 14 5.47 -24.68 9.97
C GLU A 14 5.50 -23.25 10.53
N TYR A 15 6.10 -23.08 11.70
CA TYR A 15 6.23 -21.77 12.33
C TYR A 15 7.45 -21.04 11.77
N PHE A 16 7.28 -19.75 11.50
CA PHE A 16 8.38 -18.91 11.05
C PHE A 16 9.40 -18.70 12.17
N GLU A 17 10.62 -19.23 11.99
CA GLU A 17 11.74 -19.00 12.91
C GLU A 17 12.25 -17.55 12.82
N LYS A 18 11.83 -16.72 13.78
CA LYS A 18 12.20 -15.30 13.83
C LYS A 18 13.71 -15.05 13.92
N SER A 19 14.46 -15.95 14.55
CA SER A 19 15.91 -15.83 14.74
C SER A 19 16.70 -16.00 13.45
N ARG A 20 16.18 -16.75 12.47
CA ARG A 20 16.87 -17.07 11.22
C ARG A 20 17.22 -15.85 10.38
N PHE A 21 16.40 -14.79 10.46
CA PHE A 21 16.58 -13.55 9.68
C PHE A 21 16.91 -12.33 10.55
N ALA A 22 17.24 -12.52 11.83
CA ALA A 22 17.51 -11.43 12.76
C ALA A 22 18.68 -10.54 12.28
N GLY A 23 19.77 -11.15 11.79
CA GLY A 23 20.92 -10.41 11.26
C GLY A 23 20.59 -9.55 10.05
N LEU A 24 19.86 -10.11 9.07
CA LEU A 24 19.44 -9.35 7.88
C LEU A 24 18.49 -8.21 8.24
N SER A 25 17.53 -8.47 9.14
CA SER A 25 16.58 -7.45 9.61
C SER A 25 17.29 -6.31 10.33
N PHE A 26 18.34 -6.63 11.11
CA PHE A 26 19.16 -5.63 11.78
C PHE A 26 19.95 -4.76 10.79
N ILE A 27 20.58 -5.37 9.78
CA ILE A 27 21.29 -4.62 8.73
C ILE A 27 20.32 -3.72 7.97
N ALA A 28 19.15 -4.24 7.57
CA ALA A 28 18.13 -3.45 6.88
C ALA A 28 17.64 -2.26 7.74
N ALA A 29 17.47 -2.46 9.05
CA ALA A 29 17.10 -1.39 9.97
C ALA A 29 18.19 -0.30 10.06
N ILE A 30 19.47 -0.68 10.12
CA ILE A 30 20.59 0.28 10.09
C ILE A 30 20.57 1.08 8.79
N VAL A 31 20.45 0.41 7.64
CA VAL A 31 20.40 1.07 6.33
C VAL A 31 19.21 2.04 6.25
N ALA A 32 18.05 1.64 6.77
CA ALA A 32 16.88 2.51 6.82
C ALA A 32 17.11 3.74 7.70
N VAL A 33 17.69 3.59 8.89
CA VAL A 33 17.99 4.71 9.81
C VAL A 33 19.00 5.67 9.19
N VAL A 34 20.11 5.15 8.64
CA VAL A 34 21.13 5.97 7.98
C VAL A 34 20.54 6.69 6.76
N GLY A 35 19.76 5.99 5.94
CA GLY A 35 19.09 6.57 4.79
C GLY A 35 18.10 7.69 5.19
N LEU A 36 17.36 7.51 6.28
CA LEU A 36 16.47 8.55 6.80
C LEU A 36 17.23 9.77 7.32
N ILE A 37 18.35 9.58 8.02
CA ILE A 37 19.20 10.68 8.51
C ILE A 37 19.75 11.49 7.34
N VAL A 38 20.31 10.80 6.33
CA VAL A 38 20.83 11.46 5.11
C VAL A 38 19.70 12.19 4.38
N SER A 39 18.51 11.60 4.31
CA SER A 39 17.33 12.23 3.71
C SER A 39 16.91 13.51 4.45
N ILE A 40 16.93 13.50 5.79
CA ILE A 40 16.62 14.66 6.62
C ILE A 40 17.65 15.78 6.41
N ILE A 41 18.94 15.43 6.33
CA ILE A 41 19.99 16.40 5.99
C ILE A 41 19.73 16.99 4.60
N GLY A 42 19.44 16.15 3.60
CA GLY A 42 19.09 16.59 2.25
C GLY A 42 17.88 17.52 2.20
N ALA A 43 16.85 17.26 3.00
CA ALA A 43 15.65 18.10 3.10
C ALA A 43 15.95 19.52 3.59
N ILE A 44 16.99 19.71 4.42
CA ILE A 44 17.38 21.01 4.95
C ILE A 44 18.37 21.72 4.01
N VAL A 45 19.33 20.98 3.45
CA VAL A 45 20.42 21.56 2.64
C VAL A 45 19.95 21.84 1.20
N TRP A 46 19.18 20.93 0.60
CA TRP A 46 18.71 21.01 -0.80
C TRP A 46 17.24 20.60 -0.91
N PRO A 47 16.30 21.44 -0.41
CA PRO A 47 14.89 21.08 -0.26
C PRO A 47 14.20 20.69 -1.57
N GLU A 48 14.53 21.35 -2.68
CA GLU A 48 13.95 21.06 -3.99
C GLU A 48 14.39 19.70 -4.53
N GLN A 49 15.71 19.42 -4.54
CA GLN A 49 16.25 18.12 -4.94
C GLN A 49 15.73 16.99 -4.06
N PHE A 50 15.61 17.24 -2.75
CA PHE A 50 15.00 16.31 -1.82
C PHE A 50 13.55 16.01 -2.20
N ALA A 51 12.73 17.02 -2.48
CA ALA A 51 11.31 16.85 -2.78
C ALA A 51 11.10 15.91 -3.98
N TYR A 52 11.78 16.15 -5.11
CA TYR A 52 11.67 15.30 -6.30
C TYR A 52 12.22 13.88 -6.06
N SER A 53 13.36 13.76 -5.38
CA SER A 53 13.96 12.44 -5.09
C SER A 53 13.08 11.62 -4.14
N TRP A 54 12.45 12.29 -3.17
CA TRP A 54 11.53 11.68 -2.22
C TRP A 54 10.24 11.24 -2.90
N LEU A 55 9.65 12.08 -3.76
CA LEU A 55 8.45 11.73 -4.52
C LEU A 55 8.70 10.49 -5.40
N PHE A 56 9.85 10.41 -6.07
CA PHE A 56 10.24 9.24 -6.85
C PHE A 56 10.31 7.96 -5.98
N GLY A 57 11.01 8.02 -4.85
CA GLY A 57 11.11 6.89 -3.93
C GLY A 57 9.74 6.48 -3.37
N PHE A 58 8.93 7.46 -2.96
CA PHE A 58 7.56 7.24 -2.53
C PHE A 58 6.73 6.54 -3.61
N ALA A 59 6.73 7.03 -4.85
CA ALA A 59 5.97 6.46 -5.96
C ALA A 59 6.39 5.02 -6.27
N TYR A 60 7.68 4.73 -6.21
CA TYR A 60 8.21 3.37 -6.38
C TYR A 60 7.65 2.40 -5.33
N PHE A 61 7.74 2.74 -4.04
CA PHE A 61 7.24 1.85 -2.98
C PHE A 61 5.71 1.81 -2.90
N PHE A 62 5.02 2.92 -3.21
CA PHE A 62 3.57 2.96 -3.32
C PHE A 62 3.07 2.01 -4.42
N THR A 63 3.66 2.08 -5.63
CA THR A 63 3.25 1.21 -6.75
C THR A 63 3.57 -0.26 -6.50
N LEU A 64 4.66 -0.57 -5.78
CA LEU A 64 4.96 -1.93 -5.32
C LEU A 64 3.86 -2.46 -4.38
N CYS A 65 3.42 -1.66 -3.41
CA CYS A 65 2.31 -2.04 -2.51
C CYS A 65 0.98 -2.15 -3.26
N ALA A 66 0.68 -1.20 -4.16
CA ALA A 66 -0.51 -1.20 -5.00
C ALA A 66 -0.55 -2.42 -5.94
N GLY A 67 0.59 -2.83 -6.50
CA GLY A 67 0.69 -4.03 -7.32
C GLY A 67 0.39 -5.30 -6.53
N CYS A 68 0.95 -5.46 -5.32
CA CYS A 68 0.63 -6.59 -4.45
C CYS A 68 -0.86 -6.60 -4.08
N PHE A 69 -1.42 -5.44 -3.77
CA PHE A 69 -2.82 -5.29 -3.43
C PHE A 69 -3.76 -5.61 -4.60
N PHE A 70 -3.40 -5.20 -5.81
CA PHE A 70 -4.11 -5.55 -7.04
C PHE A 70 -4.19 -7.06 -7.22
N TRP A 71 -3.05 -7.77 -7.08
CA TRP A 71 -3.01 -9.23 -7.20
C TRP A 71 -3.89 -9.93 -6.16
N ILE A 72 -3.95 -9.43 -4.93
CA ILE A 72 -4.87 -9.95 -3.90
C ILE A 72 -6.32 -9.80 -4.36
N ILE A 73 -6.73 -8.60 -4.80
CA ILE A 73 -8.11 -8.33 -5.21
C ILE A 73 -8.50 -9.21 -6.40
N VAL A 74 -7.70 -9.19 -7.48
CA VAL A 74 -8.03 -9.90 -8.72
C VAL A 74 -8.13 -11.40 -8.46
N HIS A 75 -7.20 -11.98 -7.71
CA HIS A 75 -7.22 -13.41 -7.45
C HIS A 75 -8.41 -13.86 -6.59
N HIS A 76 -8.89 -13.01 -5.69
CA HIS A 76 -10.14 -13.27 -4.98
C HIS A 76 -11.39 -13.03 -5.84
N ALA A 77 -11.33 -12.12 -6.83
CA ALA A 77 -12.45 -11.86 -7.73
C ALA A 77 -12.65 -12.98 -8.78
N VAL A 78 -11.56 -13.59 -9.25
CA VAL A 78 -11.58 -14.64 -10.29
C VAL A 78 -11.37 -16.06 -9.76
N ASP A 79 -11.28 -16.23 -8.45
CA ASP A 79 -11.04 -17.53 -7.80
C ASP A 79 -9.76 -18.25 -8.25
N ALA A 80 -8.65 -17.50 -8.32
CA ALA A 80 -7.36 -18.05 -8.75
C ALA A 80 -6.71 -18.93 -7.65
N GLU A 81 -6.59 -20.23 -7.91
CA GLU A 81 -6.07 -21.23 -6.96
C GLU A 81 -4.53 -21.30 -6.90
N TRP A 82 -3.83 -20.99 -7.99
CA TRP A 82 -2.35 -21.05 -8.03
C TRP A 82 -1.67 -20.03 -7.10
N SER A 83 -2.43 -19.01 -6.69
CA SER A 83 -1.94 -17.89 -5.89
C SER A 83 -1.68 -18.20 -4.42
N VAL A 84 -2.10 -19.38 -3.95
CA VAL A 84 -2.10 -19.74 -2.52
C VAL A 84 -0.70 -19.63 -1.90
N VAL A 85 0.35 -19.98 -2.65
CA VAL A 85 1.75 -19.96 -2.16
C VAL A 85 2.28 -18.54 -1.96
N VAL A 86 1.92 -17.60 -2.85
CA VAL A 86 2.42 -16.21 -2.84
C VAL A 86 1.49 -15.23 -2.14
N ARG A 87 0.23 -15.60 -1.90
CA ARG A 87 -0.81 -14.74 -1.31
C ARG A 87 -0.37 -14.10 0.00
N ARG A 88 0.21 -14.87 0.91
CA ARG A 88 0.65 -14.34 2.22
C ARG A 88 1.74 -13.27 2.07
N GLN A 89 2.62 -13.40 1.08
CA GLN A 89 3.66 -12.41 0.80
C GLN A 89 3.07 -11.11 0.26
N TRP A 90 2.12 -11.18 -0.68
CA TRP A 90 1.42 -9.99 -1.17
C TRP A 90 0.63 -9.32 -0.06
N GLU A 91 -0.06 -10.07 0.80
CA GLU A 91 -0.78 -9.52 1.95
C GLU A 91 0.16 -8.82 2.94
N ASN A 92 1.34 -9.40 3.21
CA ASN A 92 2.35 -8.75 4.06
C ASN A 92 2.77 -7.39 3.49
N ILE A 93 3.05 -7.34 2.18
CA ILE A 93 3.49 -6.12 1.50
C ILE A 93 2.36 -5.09 1.40
N ALA A 94 1.16 -5.49 0.99
CA ALA A 94 0.01 -4.59 0.91
C ALA A 94 -0.37 -4.00 2.28
N ASN A 95 -0.12 -4.71 3.38
CA ASN A 95 -0.35 -4.16 4.73
C ASN A 95 0.66 -3.08 5.15
N LEU A 96 1.60 -2.71 4.29
CA LEU A 96 2.49 -1.56 4.50
C LEU A 96 1.86 -0.23 4.09
N PHE A 97 0.64 -0.18 3.54
CA PHE A 97 -0.02 1.08 3.20
C PHE A 97 -0.08 2.13 4.33
N PRO A 98 -0.30 1.78 5.62
CA PRO A 98 -0.19 2.74 6.71
C PRO A 98 1.21 3.39 6.82
N LEU A 99 2.25 2.61 6.54
CA LEU A 99 3.64 3.10 6.50
C LEU A 99 3.88 3.97 5.25
N ILE A 100 3.33 3.60 4.11
CA ILE A 100 3.39 4.43 2.89
C ILE A 100 2.67 5.77 3.11
N ALA A 101 1.54 5.78 3.83
CA ALA A 101 0.83 7.00 4.22
C ALA A 101 1.69 7.91 5.11
N LEU A 102 2.48 7.33 6.03
CA LEU A 102 3.45 8.09 6.82
C LEU A 102 4.54 8.71 5.92
N PHE A 103 5.06 7.97 4.94
CA PHE A 103 6.06 8.48 3.99
C PHE A 103 5.51 9.47 2.96
N PHE A 104 4.19 9.64 2.88
CA PHE A 104 3.56 10.72 2.11
C PHE A 104 3.64 12.08 2.82
N ILE A 105 3.90 12.11 4.13
CA ILE A 105 3.96 13.38 4.90
C ILE A 105 5.01 14.34 4.30
N PRO A 106 6.26 13.94 4.01
CA PRO A 106 7.21 14.85 3.37
C PRO A 106 6.75 15.32 1.98
N VAL A 107 6.08 14.49 1.18
CA VAL A 107 5.49 14.92 -0.10
C VAL A 107 4.49 16.06 0.13
N PHE A 108 3.63 15.92 1.14
CA PHE A 108 2.65 16.95 1.49
C PHE A 108 3.28 18.23 2.05
N LEU A 109 4.35 18.12 2.84
CA LEU A 109 5.06 19.27 3.42
C LEU A 109 5.82 20.05 2.34
N PHE A 110 6.51 19.36 1.43
CA PHE A 110 7.30 19.96 0.35
C PHE A 110 6.50 20.18 -0.95
N ARG A 111 5.16 20.07 -0.89
CA ARG A 111 4.24 20.18 -2.04
C ARG A 111 4.45 21.42 -2.92
N HIS A 112 4.88 22.55 -2.35
CA HIS A 112 5.14 23.79 -3.10
C HIS A 112 6.38 23.71 -4.00
N HIS A 113 7.30 22.78 -3.74
CA HIS A 113 8.42 22.49 -4.64
C HIS A 113 8.03 21.49 -5.75
N LEU A 114 6.99 20.68 -5.51
CA LEU A 114 6.57 19.60 -6.42
C LEU A 114 5.51 20.05 -7.42
N TYR A 115 4.58 20.89 -6.96
CA TYR A 115 3.37 21.21 -7.68
C TYR A 115 3.30 22.71 -7.94
N GLU A 116 3.70 23.12 -9.15
CA GLU A 116 3.74 24.52 -9.57
C GLU A 116 2.37 25.21 -9.42
N TRP A 117 1.28 24.49 -9.70
CA TRP A 117 -0.08 24.99 -9.58
C TRP A 117 -0.45 25.46 -8.15
N MET A 118 0.28 25.03 -7.13
CA MET A 118 0.07 25.47 -5.74
C MET A 118 0.69 26.84 -5.44
N ASN A 119 1.54 27.36 -6.32
CA ASN A 119 2.22 28.65 -6.16
C ASN A 119 1.59 29.77 -7.01
N ILE A 120 0.81 29.41 -8.05
CA ILE A 120 0.15 30.35 -8.95
C ILE A 120 -1.15 30.87 -8.32
N LEU A 121 -1.31 32.19 -8.25
CA LEU A 121 -2.46 32.80 -7.62
C LEU A 121 -3.71 32.81 -8.52
N PRO A 122 -4.91 32.91 -7.93
CA PRO A 122 -6.13 33.18 -8.68
C PRO A 122 -6.09 34.36 -9.62
N GLY A 123 -6.39 34.09 -10.91
CA GLY A 123 -6.44 35.09 -11.98
C GLY A 123 -5.17 35.22 -12.81
N GLU A 124 -4.08 34.52 -12.46
CA GLU A 124 -2.82 34.59 -13.22
C GLU A 124 -2.79 33.66 -14.43
N ASP A 125 -3.45 32.49 -14.34
CA ASP A 125 -3.56 31.52 -15.43
C ASP A 125 -5.00 31.03 -15.60
N HIS A 126 -5.61 31.38 -16.73
CA HIS A 126 -6.97 31.00 -17.07
C HIS A 126 -7.17 29.48 -17.17
N LEU A 127 -6.16 28.73 -17.62
CA LEU A 127 -6.24 27.27 -17.70
C LEU A 127 -6.27 26.66 -16.30
N LEU A 128 -5.43 27.15 -15.38
CA LEU A 128 -5.45 26.69 -13.99
C LEU A 128 -6.74 27.09 -13.27
N ASP A 129 -7.23 28.31 -13.51
CA ASP A 129 -8.49 28.82 -12.95
C ASP A 129 -9.66 27.85 -13.25
N SER A 130 -9.73 27.33 -14.48
CA SER A 130 -10.76 26.36 -14.90
C SER A 130 -10.68 25.02 -14.15
N LYS A 131 -9.52 24.67 -13.58
CA LYS A 131 -9.26 23.40 -12.89
C LYS A 131 -9.31 23.52 -11.38
N ARG A 132 -9.50 24.72 -10.79
CA ARG A 132 -9.44 24.93 -9.33
C ARG A 132 -10.48 24.17 -8.53
N ALA A 133 -11.60 23.80 -9.14
CA ALA A 133 -12.56 22.90 -8.50
C ALA A 133 -11.89 21.57 -8.10
N TYR A 134 -10.92 21.08 -8.87
CA TYR A 134 -10.14 19.87 -8.61
C TYR A 134 -8.77 20.16 -7.97
N LEU A 135 -8.03 21.13 -8.51
CA LEU A 135 -6.69 21.54 -8.10
C LEU A 135 -6.76 22.62 -7.02
N ASN A 136 -7.14 22.22 -5.81
CA ASN A 136 -7.07 23.05 -4.62
C ASN A 136 -6.54 22.22 -3.44
N LEU A 137 -5.87 22.88 -2.50
CA LEU A 137 -5.23 22.22 -1.37
C LEU A 137 -6.18 21.37 -0.50
N PRO A 138 -7.37 21.87 -0.06
CA PRO A 138 -8.22 21.07 0.81
C PRO A 138 -8.77 19.83 0.10
N PHE A 139 -9.13 19.93 -1.19
CA PHE A 139 -9.63 18.78 -1.93
C PHE A 139 -8.52 17.78 -2.28
N PHE A 140 -7.32 18.25 -2.63
CA PHE A 140 -6.12 17.41 -2.77
C PHE A 140 -5.83 16.61 -1.49
N ALA A 141 -5.84 17.28 -0.33
CA ALA A 141 -5.60 16.63 0.97
C ALA A 141 -6.68 15.60 1.31
N LEU A 142 -7.95 15.93 1.03
CA LEU A 142 -9.09 15.03 1.25
C LEU A 142 -8.97 13.76 0.38
N ARG A 143 -8.63 13.90 -0.91
CA ARG A 143 -8.43 12.77 -1.82
C ARG A 143 -7.26 11.90 -1.37
N ALA A 144 -6.11 12.50 -1.04
CA ALA A 144 -4.97 11.77 -0.52
C ALA A 144 -5.32 10.98 0.76
N LEU A 145 -6.01 11.62 1.72
CA LEU A 145 -6.48 10.95 2.93
C LEU A 145 -7.43 9.80 2.61
N PHE A 146 -8.40 10.02 1.72
CA PHE A 146 -9.33 8.99 1.28
C PHE A 146 -8.60 7.79 0.67
N PHE A 147 -7.62 8.01 -0.22
CA PHE A 147 -6.83 6.93 -0.83
C PHE A 147 -6.10 6.11 0.24
N PHE A 148 -5.36 6.76 1.16
CA PHE A 148 -4.62 6.04 2.18
C PHE A 148 -5.51 5.30 3.18
N VAL A 149 -6.65 5.87 3.56
CA VAL A 149 -7.65 5.19 4.40
C VAL A 149 -8.20 3.98 3.67
N TYR A 150 -8.58 4.13 2.40
CA TYR A 150 -9.09 3.05 1.56
C TYR A 150 -8.08 1.89 1.43
N PHE A 151 -6.87 2.18 0.96
CA PHE A 151 -5.82 1.19 0.76
C PHE A 151 -5.45 0.47 2.07
N SER A 152 -5.27 1.23 3.15
CA SER A 152 -4.90 0.68 4.46
C SER A 152 -6.01 -0.19 5.05
N ALA A 153 -7.25 0.30 5.05
CA ALA A 153 -8.37 -0.43 5.65
C ALA A 153 -8.65 -1.72 4.89
N VAL A 154 -8.65 -1.68 3.56
CA VAL A 154 -9.01 -2.85 2.74
C VAL A 154 -7.89 -3.88 2.75
N ALA A 155 -6.62 -3.48 2.64
CA ALA A 155 -5.49 -4.40 2.78
C ALA A 155 -5.47 -5.09 4.16
N PHE A 156 -5.79 -4.33 5.22
CA PHE A 156 -5.93 -4.89 6.56
C PHE A 156 -7.10 -5.87 6.69
N MET A 157 -8.26 -5.55 6.11
CA MET A 157 -9.42 -6.45 6.10
C MET A 157 -9.12 -7.77 5.39
N PHE A 158 -8.47 -7.73 4.21
CA PHE A 158 -8.07 -8.95 3.50
C PHE A 158 -7.16 -9.82 4.37
N ARG A 159 -6.09 -9.25 4.93
CA ARG A 159 -5.18 -9.99 5.82
C ARG A 159 -5.90 -10.55 7.04
N LYS A 160 -6.75 -9.76 7.69
CA LYS A 160 -7.49 -10.18 8.89
C LYS A 160 -8.41 -11.37 8.61
N ILE A 161 -9.13 -11.36 7.48
CA ILE A 161 -10.02 -12.46 7.10
C ILE A 161 -9.21 -13.68 6.66
N SER A 162 -8.14 -13.46 5.90
CA SER A 162 -7.22 -14.51 5.44
C SER A 162 -6.55 -15.25 6.60
N VAL A 163 -5.97 -14.54 7.57
CA VAL A 163 -5.38 -15.16 8.78
C VAL A 163 -6.43 -15.87 9.63
N ARG A 164 -7.67 -15.37 9.67
CA ARG A 164 -8.77 -16.05 10.37
C ARG A 164 -9.10 -17.39 9.70
N GLN A 165 -9.10 -17.43 8.38
CA GLN A 165 -9.37 -18.65 7.61
C GLN A 165 -8.35 -19.75 7.87
N ASP A 166 -7.07 -19.40 8.06
CA ASP A 166 -6.04 -20.38 8.43
C ASP A 166 -6.34 -21.07 9.78
N ARG A 167 -7.03 -20.38 10.69
CA ARG A 167 -7.35 -20.89 12.04
C ARG A 167 -8.59 -21.77 12.06
N ASP A 168 -9.65 -21.37 11.36
CA ASP A 168 -10.97 -22.02 11.44
C ASP A 168 -11.34 -22.84 10.19
N GLY A 169 -10.57 -22.75 9.10
CA GLY A 169 -10.81 -23.46 7.85
C GLY A 169 -12.15 -23.11 7.17
N ASN A 170 -12.85 -22.07 7.62
CA ASN A 170 -14.24 -21.85 7.25
C ASN A 170 -14.36 -21.29 5.81
N PRO A 171 -15.09 -21.96 4.89
CA PRO A 171 -15.31 -21.47 3.53
C PRO A 171 -15.99 -20.10 3.43
N ALA A 172 -16.72 -19.69 4.49
CA ALA A 172 -17.34 -18.37 4.56
C ALA A 172 -16.32 -17.23 4.50
N SER A 173 -15.08 -17.43 4.95
CA SER A 173 -14.01 -16.43 4.86
C SER A 173 -13.61 -16.17 3.41
N THR A 174 -13.50 -17.21 2.59
CA THR A 174 -13.25 -17.09 1.14
C THR A 174 -14.37 -16.29 0.46
N LEU A 175 -15.63 -16.60 0.77
CA LEU A 175 -16.79 -15.88 0.20
C LEU A 175 -16.81 -14.40 0.61
N LYS A 176 -16.41 -14.08 1.85
CA LYS A 176 -16.29 -12.68 2.31
C LYS A 176 -15.20 -11.94 1.56
N MET A 177 -14.03 -12.55 1.37
CA MET A 177 -12.94 -11.94 0.60
C MET A 177 -13.31 -11.74 -0.88
N ARG A 178 -14.04 -12.69 -1.48
CA ARG A 178 -14.58 -12.54 -2.85
C ARG A 178 -15.53 -11.33 -2.95
N ARG A 179 -16.47 -11.19 -2.03
CA ARG A 179 -17.39 -10.03 -2.00
C ARG A 179 -16.64 -8.72 -1.79
N LEU A 180 -15.67 -8.70 -0.88
CA LEU A 180 -14.81 -7.54 -0.65
C LEU A 180 -14.03 -7.18 -1.91
N ALA A 181 -13.52 -8.17 -2.65
CA ALA A 181 -12.78 -7.96 -3.89
C ALA A 181 -13.63 -7.28 -4.98
N PHE A 182 -14.89 -7.69 -5.15
CA PHE A 182 -15.78 -7.05 -6.13
C PHE A 182 -16.03 -5.57 -5.84
N VAL A 183 -16.13 -5.18 -4.57
CA VAL A 183 -16.29 -3.76 -4.18
C VAL A 183 -14.95 -3.02 -4.25
N ALA A 184 -13.86 -3.67 -3.88
CA ALA A 184 -12.53 -3.07 -3.86
C ALA A 184 -11.98 -2.83 -5.27
N LEU A 185 -12.27 -3.68 -6.26
CA LEU A 185 -11.63 -3.57 -7.58
C LEU A 185 -11.94 -2.24 -8.31
N PRO A 186 -13.20 -1.77 -8.40
CA PRO A 186 -13.48 -0.46 -9.00
C PRO A 186 -12.90 0.69 -8.19
N LEU A 187 -12.97 0.63 -6.85
CA LEU A 187 -12.39 1.66 -5.98
C LEU A 187 -10.86 1.71 -6.09
N PHE A 188 -10.21 0.57 -6.28
CA PHE A 188 -8.78 0.48 -6.56
C PHE A 188 -8.44 1.18 -7.86
N ALA A 189 -9.17 0.87 -8.95
CA ALA A 189 -8.92 1.48 -10.26
C ALA A 189 -9.07 3.01 -10.20
N LEU A 190 -10.17 3.51 -9.62
CA LEU A 190 -10.40 4.95 -9.47
C LEU A 190 -9.34 5.61 -8.58
N SER A 191 -9.05 5.03 -7.41
CA SER A 191 -8.06 5.61 -6.48
C SER A 191 -6.66 5.65 -7.09
N LEU A 192 -6.28 4.63 -7.87
CA LEU A 192 -4.99 4.62 -8.56
C LEU A 192 -4.94 5.69 -9.65
N THR A 193 -5.97 5.81 -10.49
CA THR A 193 -6.02 6.82 -11.56
C THR A 193 -5.97 8.24 -11.01
N PHE A 194 -6.84 8.58 -10.05
CA PHE A 194 -6.84 9.90 -9.45
C PHE A 194 -5.59 10.17 -8.59
N GLY A 195 -5.03 9.15 -7.95
CA GLY A 195 -3.77 9.26 -7.22
C GLY A 195 -2.60 9.60 -8.15
N VAL A 196 -2.55 9.00 -9.35
CA VAL A 196 -1.56 9.38 -10.37
C VAL A 196 -1.77 10.82 -10.81
N TRP A 197 -2.99 11.23 -11.18
CA TRP A 197 -3.26 12.63 -11.59
C TRP A 197 -2.96 13.67 -10.52
N ASP A 198 -3.10 13.30 -9.24
CA ASP A 198 -2.77 14.20 -8.13
C ASP A 198 -1.27 14.28 -7.89
N TRP A 199 -0.55 13.15 -7.97
CA TRP A 199 0.81 13.07 -7.45
C TRP A 199 1.92 13.11 -8.51
N LEU A 200 1.62 12.77 -9.77
CA LEU A 200 2.56 12.62 -10.89
C LEU A 200 2.07 13.37 -12.13
#